data_AF-A0A958XGT6-F1
#
_entry.id   AF-A0A958XGT6-F1
#
_cell.length_a   1.000
_cell.length_b   1.000
_cell.length_c   1.000
_cell.angle_alpha   90.00
_cell.angle_beta   90.00
_cell.angle_gamma   90.00
#
_symmetry.space_group_name_H-M   'P 1'
#
loop_
_entity.id
_entity.type
_entity.pdbx_description
1 polymer ?
#
loop_
_entity_poly.entity_id
_entity_poly.type
_entity_poly.pdbx_seq_one_letter_code
_entity_poly.pdbx_strand_id
1 'polypeptide(L)'
;MTSQQQQQLFGHPAGLFILFFTEMWERFSYYGMRALLVLFLVSGLDEGGWAWEREDALKLYAMYTGLVYVTPIFGGLLADKVLGFRNAVMLGAFLMTCGHASMALESEGTFYLGLMLLVLGNGAFKPNIS
;
A
#
# COMPACT_ATOMS: atom_id res chain seq x y z
N MET A 1 -24.96 17.06 27.55
CA MET A 1 -24.12 16.13 26.77
C MET A 1 -24.94 15.70 25.57
N THR A 2 -24.80 16.38 24.44
CA THR A 2 -25.51 16.03 23.20
C THR A 2 -24.90 14.75 22.66
N SER A 3 -25.62 13.64 22.78
CA SER A 3 -25.35 12.44 22.01
C SER A 3 -25.46 12.82 20.54
N GLN A 4 -24.31 13.05 19.89
CA GLN A 4 -24.30 13.14 18.43
C GLN A 4 -24.85 11.80 17.92
N GLN A 5 -26.04 11.82 17.33
CA GLN A 5 -26.56 10.66 16.62
C GLN A 5 -25.55 10.32 15.54
N GLN A 6 -24.77 9.26 15.76
CA GLN A 6 -23.89 8.70 14.75
C GLN A 6 -24.76 8.37 13.55
N GLN A 7 -24.46 8.98 12.41
CA GLN A 7 -25.15 8.67 11.16
C GLN A 7 -24.98 7.17 10.89
N GLN A 8 -26.10 6.48 10.68
CA GLN A 8 -26.12 5.06 10.39
C GLN A 8 -26.49 4.84 8.94
N LEU A 9 -25.79 3.90 8.30
CA LEU A 9 -26.09 3.44 6.94
C LEU A 9 -26.26 1.93 7.02
N PHE A 10 -27.36 1.39 6.50
CA PHE A 10 -27.68 -0.05 6.57
C PHE A 10 -27.53 -0.69 7.97
N GLY A 11 -27.83 0.07 9.04
CA GLY A 11 -27.74 -0.42 10.42
C GLY A 11 -26.34 -0.40 11.06
N HIS A 12 -25.32 0.11 10.35
CA HIS A 12 -23.96 0.27 10.89
C HIS A 12 -23.54 1.75 10.93
N PRO A 13 -22.57 2.14 11.78
CA PRO A 13 -22.02 3.49 11.79
C PRO A 13 -21.47 3.87 10.41
N ALA A 14 -21.79 5.06 9.90
CA ALA A 14 -21.35 5.52 8.58
C ALA A 14 -19.81 5.51 8.41
N GLY A 15 -19.06 5.69 9.51
CA GLY A 15 -17.60 5.56 9.52
C GLY A 15 -17.10 4.18 9.09
N LEU A 16 -17.86 3.11 9.35
CA LEU A 16 -17.50 1.76 8.91
C LEU A 16 -17.45 1.66 7.38
N PHE A 17 -18.37 2.32 6.67
CA PHE A 17 -18.38 2.31 5.20
C PHE A 17 -17.16 3.02 4.64
N ILE A 18 -16.76 4.14 5.27
CA ILE A 18 -15.54 4.85 4.88
C ILE A 18 -14.33 3.93 5.06
N LEU A 19 -14.20 3.28 6.22
CA LEU A 19 -13.09 2.35 6.49
C LEU A 19 -13.11 1.16 5.52
N PHE A 20 -14.28 0.57 5.29
CA PHE A 20 -14.46 -0.54 4.35
C PHE A 20 -13.99 -0.19 2.94
N PHE A 21 -14.47 0.91 2.37
CA PHE A 21 -14.06 1.29 1.02
C PHE A 21 -12.59 1.70 0.96
N THR A 22 -12.09 2.36 2.01
CA THR A 22 -10.68 2.76 2.10
C THR A 22 -9.77 1.53 2.12
N GLU A 23 -10.10 0.51 2.91
CA GLU A 23 -9.36 -0.75 2.90
C GLU A 23 -9.54 -1.50 1.59
N MET A 24 -10.76 -1.60 1.05
CA MET A 24 -11.03 -2.28 -0.22
C MET A 24 -10.16 -1.74 -1.36
N TRP A 25 -10.06 -0.42 -1.49
CA TRP A 25 -9.23 0.21 -2.53
C TRP A 25 -7.73 0.00 -2.30
N GLU A 26 -7.28 0.02 -1.04
CA GLU A 26 -5.89 -0.34 -0.72
C GLU A 26 -5.58 -1.78 -1.14
N ARG A 27 -6.46 -2.73 -0.83
CA ARG A 27 -6.30 -4.15 -1.21
C ARG A 27 -6.30 -4.34 -2.71
N PHE A 28 -7.21 -3.68 -3.41
CA PHE A 28 -7.25 -3.70 -4.87
C PHE A 28 -5.91 -3.25 -5.45
N SER A 29 -5.39 -2.11 -4.98
CA SER A 29 -4.12 -1.55 -5.42
C SER A 29 -2.94 -2.47 -5.13
N TYR A 30 -2.88 -3.02 -3.91
CA TYR A 30 -1.81 -3.91 -3.46
C TYR A 30 -1.77 -5.22 -4.23
N TYR A 31 -2.90 -5.92 -4.36
CA TYR A 31 -2.94 -7.19 -5.06
C TYR A 31 -2.82 -7.02 -6.58
N GLY A 32 -3.36 -5.95 -7.15
CA GLY A 32 -3.20 -5.61 -8.56
C GLY A 32 -1.73 -5.41 -8.93
N MET A 33 -1.01 -4.59 -8.16
CA MET A 33 0.42 -4.38 -8.38
C MET A 33 1.21 -5.68 -8.22
N ARG A 34 0.96 -6.47 -7.15
CA ARG A 34 1.67 -7.74 -6.93
C ARG A 34 1.45 -8.76 -8.04
N ALA A 35 0.24 -8.82 -8.61
CA ALA A 35 -0.07 -9.73 -9.71
C ALA A 35 0.74 -9.37 -10.97
N LEU A 36 0.95 -8.08 -11.22
CA LEU A 36 1.65 -7.60 -12.41
C LEU A 36 3.16 -7.47 -12.22
N LEU A 37 3.65 -7.32 -10.99
CA LEU A 37 5.05 -7.01 -10.69
C LEU A 37 6.04 -8.01 -11.32
N VAL A 38 5.86 -9.30 -11.07
CA VAL A 38 6.74 -10.34 -11.62
C VAL A 38 6.51 -10.52 -13.12
N LEU A 39 5.27 -10.35 -13.59
CA LEU A 39 4.95 -10.44 -15.02
C LEU A 39 5.70 -9.36 -15.81
N PHE A 40 5.68 -8.12 -15.32
CA PHE A 40 6.39 -6.99 -15.91
C PHE A 40 7.91 -7.17 -15.92
N LEU A 41 8.49 -7.63 -14.81
CA LEU A 41 9.94 -7.80 -14.72
C LEU A 41 10.46 -8.86 -15.70
N VAL A 42 9.72 -9.96 -15.86
CA VAL A 42 10.13 -11.11 -16.68
C VAL A 42 9.72 -10.95 -18.14
N SER A 43 8.72 -10.13 -18.48
CA SER A 43 8.30 -9.93 -19.87
C SER A 43 9.42 -9.34 -20.72
N GLY A 44 9.41 -9.68 -22.02
CA GLY A 44 10.46 -9.32 -22.95
C GLY A 44 10.55 -7.80 -23.16
N LEU A 45 11.72 -7.33 -23.60
CA LEU A 45 11.92 -5.91 -23.94
C LEU A 45 10.99 -5.45 -25.08
N ASP A 46 10.62 -6.36 -25.97
CA ASP A 46 9.67 -6.18 -27.07
C ASP A 46 8.22 -6.01 -26.60
N GLU A 47 7.89 -6.52 -25.41
CA GLU A 47 6.59 -6.36 -24.75
C GLU A 47 6.56 -5.16 -23.76
N GLY A 48 7.65 -4.40 -23.67
CA GLY A 48 7.80 -3.29 -22.72
C GLY A 48 8.19 -3.71 -21.30
N GLY A 49 8.57 -4.98 -21.10
CA GLY A 49 9.13 -5.48 -19.85
C GLY A 49 10.64 -5.28 -19.73
N TRP A 50 11.24 -5.87 -18.69
CA TRP A 50 12.67 -5.73 -18.40
C TRP A 50 13.50 -6.98 -18.66
N ALA A 51 12.88 -8.05 -19.15
CA ALA A 51 13.52 -9.32 -19.50
C ALA A 51 14.43 -9.89 -18.39
N TRP A 52 14.04 -9.71 -17.12
CA TRP A 52 14.75 -10.29 -15.98
C TRP A 52 14.61 -11.80 -15.96
N GLU A 53 15.61 -12.47 -15.38
CA GLU A 53 15.45 -13.85 -14.99
C GLU A 53 14.34 -13.97 -13.93
N ARG A 54 13.49 -15.00 -14.09
CA ARG A 54 12.37 -15.26 -13.17
C ARG A 54 12.84 -15.40 -11.72
N GLU A 55 14.01 -15.98 -11.50
CA GLU A 55 14.57 -16.15 -10.16
C GLU A 55 14.78 -14.80 -9.47
N ASP A 56 15.35 -13.82 -10.17
CA ASP A 56 15.64 -12.51 -9.61
C ASP A 56 14.37 -11.68 -9.38
N ALA A 57 13.40 -11.77 -10.28
CA ALA A 57 12.09 -11.16 -10.08
C ALA A 57 11.38 -11.71 -8.83
N LEU A 58 11.49 -13.03 -8.59
CA LEU A 58 10.93 -13.67 -7.40
C LEU A 58 11.69 -13.28 -6.12
N LYS A 59 13.02 -13.11 -6.16
CA LYS A 59 13.80 -12.58 -5.03
C LYS A 59 13.33 -11.18 -4.65
N LEU A 60 13.18 -10.28 -5.62
CA LEU A 60 12.68 -8.93 -5.37
C LEU A 60 11.26 -8.96 -4.79
N TYR A 61 10.37 -9.76 -5.38
CA TYR A 61 9.01 -9.94 -4.88
C TYR A 61 8.95 -10.46 -3.44
N ALA A 62 9.80 -11.43 -3.10
CA ALA A 62 9.89 -11.98 -1.75
C ALA A 62 10.39 -10.93 -0.75
N MET A 63 11.43 -10.17 -1.13
CA MET A 63 11.96 -9.06 -0.32
C MET A 63 10.89 -7.98 -0.09
N TYR A 64 10.23 -7.52 -1.17
CA TYR A 64 9.15 -6.55 -1.08
C TYR A 64 8.04 -7.04 -0.15
N THR A 65 7.56 -8.27 -0.35
CA THR A 65 6.49 -8.85 0.47
C THR A 65 6.93 -8.94 1.94
N GLY A 66 8.16 -9.40 2.21
CA GLY A 66 8.71 -9.45 3.57
C GLY A 66 8.71 -8.08 4.26
N LEU A 67 9.17 -7.04 3.56
CA LEU A 67 9.18 -5.67 4.08
C LEU A 67 7.76 -5.14 4.35
N VAL A 68 6.80 -5.44 3.47
CA VAL A 68 5.38 -5.09 3.66
C VAL A 68 4.79 -5.70 4.94
N TYR A 69 5.27 -6.88 5.36
CA TYR A 69 4.84 -7.51 6.63
C TYR A 69 5.60 -7.00 7.86
N VAL A 70 6.85 -6.57 7.69
CA VAL A 70 7.69 -6.08 8.81
C VAL A 70 7.40 -4.61 9.15
N THR A 71 7.24 -3.76 8.13
CA THR A 71 7.07 -2.31 8.32
C THR A 71 5.84 -1.87 9.13
N PRO A 72 4.70 -2.60 9.14
CA PRO A 72 3.57 -2.31 10.03
C PRO A 72 3.92 -2.25 11.51
N ILE A 73 4.92 -3.03 11.97
CA ILE A 73 5.37 -2.99 13.37
C ILE A 73 5.84 -1.57 13.72
N PHE A 74 6.62 -0.94 12.84
CA PHE A 74 7.11 0.42 13.04
C PHE A 74 6.01 1.46 12.81
N GLY A 75 5.11 1.24 11.84
CA GLY A 75 4.01 2.16 11.56
C GLY A 75 2.97 2.25 12.68
N GLY A 76 2.68 1.13 13.37
CA GLY A 76 1.83 1.14 14.56
C GLY A 76 2.48 1.89 15.72
N LEU A 77 3.75 1.60 16.00
CA LEU A 77 4.51 2.32 17.05
C LEU A 77 4.60 3.84 16.79
N LEU A 78 4.73 4.24 15.53
CA LEU A 78 4.76 5.65 15.13
C LEU A 78 3.39 6.33 15.32
N ALA A 79 2.31 5.62 15.00
CA ALA A 79 0.95 6.12 15.23
C ALA A 79 0.66 6.27 16.73
N ASP A 80 1.03 5.28 17.54
CA ASP A 80 0.80 5.27 18.98
C ASP A 80 1.52 6.42 19.69
N LYS A 81 2.75 6.73 19.28
CA LYS A 81 3.63 7.64 20.03
C LYS A 81 3.71 9.07 19.48
N VAL A 82 3.44 9.27 18.19
CA VAL A 82 3.76 10.55 17.52
C VAL A 82 2.61 11.08 16.68
N LEU A 83 2.10 10.30 15.72
CA LEU A 83 1.21 10.83 14.69
C LEU A 83 -0.27 10.75 15.03
N GLY A 84 -0.67 9.76 15.82
CA GLY A 84 -2.06 9.33 15.96
C GLY A 84 -2.56 8.53 14.75
N PHE A 85 -3.47 7.59 15.00
CA PHE A 85 -3.96 6.62 14.01
C PHE A 85 -4.48 7.28 12.72
N ARG A 86 -5.33 8.30 12.84
CA ARG A 86 -5.91 8.98 11.66
C ARG A 86 -4.84 9.58 10.75
N ASN A 87 -3.84 10.24 11.31
CA ASN A 87 -2.79 10.87 10.50
C ASN A 87 -1.85 9.82 9.91
N ALA A 88 -1.57 8.73 10.64
CA ALA A 88 -0.79 7.62 10.12
C ALA A 88 -1.47 6.95 8.91
N VAL A 89 -2.79 6.74 8.96
CA VAL A 89 -3.58 6.24 7.82
C VAL A 89 -3.52 7.21 6.63
N MET A 90 -3.71 8.50 6.85
CA MET A 90 -3.64 9.51 5.77
C MET A 90 -2.25 9.57 5.13
N LEU A 91 -1.19 9.53 5.93
CA LEU A 91 0.20 9.48 5.45
C LEU A 91 0.45 8.21 4.65
N GLY A 92 0.01 7.06 5.16
CA GLY A 92 0.16 5.78 4.50
C GLY A 92 -0.54 5.76 3.13
N ALA A 93 -1.78 6.23 3.07
CA ALA A 93 -2.54 6.36 1.83
C ALA A 93 -1.82 7.25 0.81
N PHE A 94 -1.33 8.43 1.25
CA PHE A 94 -0.60 9.36 0.40
C PHE A 94 0.69 8.73 -0.16
N LEU A 95 1.49 8.09 0.69
CA LEU A 95 2.72 7.41 0.26
C LEU A 95 2.44 6.30 -0.75
N MET A 96 1.39 5.50 -0.56
CA MET A 96 1.00 4.47 -1.52
C MET A 96 0.56 5.05 -2.86
N THR A 97 -0.21 6.15 -2.86
CA THR A 97 -0.57 6.86 -4.10
C THR A 97 0.67 7.37 -4.83
N CYS A 98 1.61 8.00 -4.13
CA CYS A 98 2.88 8.43 -4.71
C CYS A 98 3.70 7.23 -5.22
N GLY A 99 3.66 6.10 -4.52
CA GLY A 99 4.34 4.87 -4.93
C GLY A 99 3.83 4.35 -6.27
N HIS A 100 2.51 4.23 -6.43
CA HIS A 100 1.92 3.83 -7.71
C HIS A 100 2.18 4.85 -8.82
N ALA A 101 2.09 6.15 -8.53
CA ALA A 101 2.41 7.20 -9.49
C ALA A 101 3.88 7.13 -9.94
N SER A 102 4.80 6.82 -9.02
CA SER A 102 6.22 6.66 -9.32
C SER A 102 6.49 5.44 -10.22
N MET A 103 5.80 4.33 -9.98
CA MET A 103 5.92 3.13 -10.82
C MET A 103 5.41 3.36 -12.25
N ALA A 104 4.40 4.23 -12.43
CA ALA A 104 3.84 4.55 -13.75
C ALA A 104 4.80 5.30 -14.69
N LEU A 105 5.95 5.77 -14.19
CA LEU A 105 6.98 6.42 -15.00
C LEU A 105 7.97 5.42 -15.63
N GLU A 106 7.87 4.13 -15.32
CA GLU A 106 8.57 2.99 -15.97
C GLU A 106 10.11 3.09 -16.03
N SER A 107 10.73 4.00 -15.29
CA SER A 107 12.18 4.07 -15.12
C SER A 107 12.66 3.22 -13.94
N GLU A 108 13.89 2.72 -14.00
CA GLU A 108 14.46 1.88 -12.95
C GLU A 108 14.44 2.58 -11.57
N GLY A 109 14.87 3.83 -11.52
CA GLY A 109 14.88 4.61 -10.27
C GLY A 109 13.48 4.87 -9.71
N THR A 110 12.52 5.24 -10.56
CA THR A 110 11.15 5.54 -10.12
C THR A 110 10.38 4.27 -9.74
N PHE A 111 10.71 3.12 -10.34
CA PHE A 111 10.16 1.83 -9.96
C PHE A 111 10.57 1.42 -8.55
N TYR A 112 11.87 1.45 -8.22
CA TYR A 112 12.34 1.11 -6.87
C TYR A 112 11.90 2.13 -5.81
N LEU A 113 11.88 3.42 -6.17
CA LEU A 113 11.26 4.45 -5.32
C LEU A 113 9.79 4.12 -5.06
N GLY A 114 9.07 3.71 -6.10
CA GLY A 114 7.68 3.28 -6.01
C GLY A 114 7.48 2.11 -5.04
N LEU A 115 8.27 1.05 -5.17
CA LEU A 115 8.24 -0.09 -4.25
C LEU A 115 8.54 0.32 -2.79
N MET A 116 9.51 1.20 -2.58
CA MET A 116 9.86 1.70 -1.25
C MET A 116 8.71 2.53 -0.64
N LEU A 117 8.11 3.42 -1.43
CA LEU A 117 6.95 4.21 -1.00
C LEU A 117 5.74 3.32 -0.67
N LEU A 118 5.50 2.26 -1.45
CA LEU A 118 4.44 1.28 -1.17
C LEU A 118 4.68 0.50 0.12
N VAL A 119 5.92 0.08 0.37
CA VAL A 119 6.33 -0.58 1.61
C VAL A 119 6.07 0.32 2.82
N LEU A 120 6.59 1.56 2.80
CA LEU A 120 6.43 2.50 3.90
C LEU A 120 4.96 2.93 4.07
N GLY A 121 4.28 3.17 2.96
CA GLY A 121 2.88 3.55 2.93
C GLY A 121 1.97 2.47 3.53
N ASN A 122 2.14 1.22 3.12
CA ASN A 122 1.41 0.10 3.74
C ASN A 122 1.78 -0.05 5.23
N GLY A 123 3.06 0.12 5.59
CA GLY A 123 3.51 0.10 6.99
C GLY A 123 2.76 1.10 7.87
N ALA A 124 2.57 2.34 7.40
CA ALA A 124 1.83 3.36 8.14
C ALA A 124 0.30 3.17 8.06
N PHE A 125 -0.23 2.60 6.99
CA PHE A 125 -1.67 2.45 6.77
C PHE A 125 -2.26 1.23 7.50
N LYS A 126 -1.66 0.05 7.29
CA LYS A 126 -2.24 -1.24 7.66
C LYS A 126 -2.57 -1.42 9.14
N PRO A 127 -1.66 -1.14 10.09
CA PRO A 127 -1.91 -1.41 11.51
C PRO A 127 -2.85 -0.37 12.14
N ASN A 128 -3.18 0.70 11.41
CA ASN A 128 -3.87 1.87 11.95
C ASN A 128 -5.28 2.08 11.40
N ILE A 129 -5.67 1.32 10.36
CA ILE A 129 -7.01 1.34 9.77
C ILE A 129 -7.86 0.11 10.12
N SER A 130 -7.21 -1.01 10.45
CA SER A 130 -7.82 -2.31 10.74
C SER A 130 -7.89 -2.62 12.21
#